data_AF-A0A1I8PR27-F1
#
_entry.id   AF-A0A1I8PR27-F1
#
_cell.length_a   1.000
_cell.length_b   1.000
_cell.length_c   1.000
_cell.angle_alpha   90.00
_cell.angle_beta   90.00
_cell.angle_gamma   90.00
#
_symmetry.space_group_name_H-M   'P 1'
#
loop_
_entity.id
_entity.type
_entity.pdbx_description
1 polymer ?
#
loop_
_entity_poly.entity_id
_entity_poly.type
_entity_poly.pdbx_seq_one_letter_code
_entity_poly.pdbx_strand_id
1 'polypeptide(L)'
;MAYIKIWIFLAVLALANTQKTSVENYYGDNMHAVVRNDEYIDAHRRHYAGNIWYYDFQINKFKEAYLERVNSFEYQKEALVRELIRVDEHLYPLTVLSDFSKACVQKYKSLIPSMAWAKSEMDRCISVASNQANSLITYMSSTNRTLQSHYATTFEKELNACKTKFNTTSPTNYTICLANAVALTNTYTLNNQKSFSSQLQTAKNSVAVHMKTVQECTFGVYNTTVSRISEANSRIDTCLRGNDDCSHCSGFYCQEVFSMHHSLIDPQNATMFNPFYRREAGKCLMMNIV
;
A
#
# COMPACT_ATOMS: atom_id res chain seq x y z
N MET A 1 27.41 -5.36 6.18
CA MET A 1 26.86 -6.42 7.07
C MET A 1 25.72 -7.26 6.45
N ALA A 2 25.44 -7.17 5.15
CA ALA A 2 24.47 -8.04 4.45
C ALA A 2 25.12 -9.29 3.83
N TYR A 3 26.40 -9.21 3.45
CA TYR A 3 27.12 -10.30 2.78
C TYR A 3 27.39 -11.51 3.69
N ILE A 4 27.64 -11.31 4.99
CA ILE A 4 27.92 -12.41 5.94
C ILE A 4 26.70 -13.33 6.13
N LYS A 5 25.47 -12.79 6.05
CA LYS A 5 24.24 -13.58 6.21
C LYS A 5 23.92 -14.47 5.00
N ILE A 6 24.36 -14.07 3.80
CA ILE A 6 24.17 -14.84 2.55
C ILE A 6 25.15 -16.02 2.50
N TRP A 7 26.38 -15.85 3.01
CA TRP A 7 27.36 -16.93 3.09
C TRP A 7 26.96 -18.04 4.07
N ILE A 8 26.32 -17.71 5.19
CA ILE A 8 25.82 -18.70 6.15
C ILE A 8 24.66 -19.52 5.54
N PHE A 9 23.77 -18.90 4.76
CA PHE A 9 22.68 -19.61 4.08
C PHE A 9 23.18 -20.53 2.95
N LEU A 10 24.22 -20.10 2.20
CA LEU A 10 24.85 -20.93 1.18
C LEU A 10 25.65 -22.10 1.76
N ALA A 11 26.28 -21.92 2.93
CA ALA A 11 26.97 -23.00 3.63
C ALA A 11 26.00 -24.10 4.11
N VAL A 12 24.80 -23.72 4.57
CA VAL A 12 23.75 -24.69 4.97
C VAL A 12 23.16 -25.41 3.75
N LEU A 13 22.99 -24.74 2.60
CA LEU A 13 22.54 -25.36 1.35
C LEU A 13 23.60 -26.28 0.71
N ALA A 14 24.89 -25.94 0.85
CA ALA A 14 25.99 -26.79 0.39
C ALA A 14 26.12 -28.08 1.22
N LEU A 15 25.85 -28.01 2.53
CA LEU A 15 25.80 -29.19 3.41
C LEU A 15 24.57 -30.09 3.15
N ALA A 16 23.45 -29.52 2.68
CA ALA A 16 22.25 -30.28 2.34
C ALA A 16 22.38 -31.08 1.02
N ASN A 17 23.16 -30.58 0.05
CA ASN A 17 23.39 -31.27 -1.23
C ASN A 17 24.50 -32.32 -1.17
N THR A 18 25.47 -32.22 -0.25
CA THR A 18 26.49 -33.26 -0.04
C THR A 18 25.98 -34.47 0.74
N GLN A 19 24.82 -34.38 1.40
CA GLN A 19 24.16 -35.52 2.05
C GLN A 19 23.42 -36.46 1.10
N LYS A 20 23.17 -36.06 -0.16
CA LYS A 20 22.51 -36.95 -1.15
C LYS A 20 23.45 -38.02 -1.73
N THR A 21 24.75 -37.79 -1.72
CA THR A 21 25.77 -38.69 -2.29
C THR A 21 26.65 -39.38 -1.25
N SER A 22 26.50 -39.07 0.04
CA SER A 22 27.33 -39.66 1.09
C SER A 22 26.72 -40.89 1.77
N VAL A 23 25.44 -41.20 1.56
CA VAL A 23 24.78 -42.35 2.22
C VAL A 23 25.28 -43.68 1.65
N GLU A 24 25.64 -43.76 0.37
CA GLU A 24 26.18 -45.00 -0.22
C GLU A 24 27.66 -45.25 0.12
N ASN A 25 28.47 -44.19 0.30
CA ASN A 25 29.92 -44.32 0.51
C ASN A 25 30.38 -44.28 1.98
N TYR A 26 29.51 -43.94 2.94
CA TYR A 26 29.89 -43.88 4.36
C TYR A 26 29.92 -45.24 5.06
N TYR A 27 29.23 -46.25 4.52
CA TYR A 27 29.20 -47.60 5.10
C TYR A 27 30.38 -48.50 4.69
N GLY A 28 31.27 -48.00 3.82
CA GLY A 28 32.31 -48.81 3.19
C GLY A 28 33.59 -49.03 4.00
N ASP A 29 33.99 -48.14 4.93
CA ASP A 29 35.41 -48.15 5.31
C ASP A 29 35.80 -47.74 6.75
N ASN A 30 34.87 -47.62 7.72
CA ASN A 30 35.29 -47.42 9.13
C ASN A 30 34.29 -48.01 10.14
N MET A 31 34.52 -49.27 10.52
CA MET A 31 34.04 -49.81 11.79
C MET A 31 34.72 -49.03 12.94
N HIS A 32 33.92 -48.61 13.94
CA HIS A 32 34.28 -48.15 15.30
C HIS A 32 33.84 -46.74 15.73
N ALA A 33 33.25 -45.91 14.86
CA ALA A 33 32.48 -44.76 15.35
C ALA A 33 31.04 -45.23 15.65
N VAL A 34 30.76 -45.62 16.89
CA VAL A 34 29.38 -45.82 17.35
C VAL A 34 28.69 -44.46 17.24
N VAL A 35 27.89 -44.26 16.19
CA VAL A 35 27.01 -43.11 16.09
C VAL A 35 26.18 -43.08 17.37
N ARG A 36 26.31 -42.01 18.14
CA ARG A 36 25.42 -41.75 19.27
C ARG A 36 24.05 -41.43 18.68
N ASN A 37 23.28 -42.48 18.41
CA ASN A 37 21.98 -42.40 17.73
C ASN A 37 21.07 -41.34 18.35
N ASP A 38 21.12 -41.16 19.68
CA ASP A 38 20.36 -40.13 20.37
C ASP A 38 20.84 -38.71 20.04
N GLU A 39 22.16 -38.46 19.96
CA GLU A 39 22.71 -37.16 19.56
C GLU A 39 22.39 -36.85 18.09
N TYR A 40 22.45 -37.87 17.22
CA TYR A 40 22.07 -37.76 15.83
C TYR A 40 20.60 -37.34 15.65
N ILE A 41 19.69 -38.03 16.35
CA ILE A 41 18.26 -37.70 16.32
C ILE A 41 17.99 -36.32 16.93
N ASP A 42 18.63 -35.98 18.05
CA ASP A 42 18.44 -34.68 18.69
C ASP A 42 18.92 -33.52 17.79
N ALA A 43 20.03 -33.70 17.08
CA ALA A 43 20.48 -32.73 16.08
C ALA A 43 19.42 -32.50 14.97
N HIS A 44 18.79 -33.57 14.49
CA HIS A 44 17.72 -33.46 13.49
C HIS A 44 16.44 -32.82 14.06
N ARG A 45 16.05 -33.14 15.30
CA ARG A 45 14.94 -32.45 15.98
C ARG A 45 15.17 -30.95 16.09
N ARG A 46 16.38 -30.53 16.46
CA ARG A 46 16.77 -29.10 16.50
C ARG A 46 16.69 -28.45 15.12
N HIS A 47 17.18 -29.13 14.09
CA HIS A 47 17.09 -28.65 12.71
C HIS A 47 15.63 -28.48 12.26
N TYR A 48 14.76 -29.45 12.56
CA TYR A 48 13.33 -29.39 12.25
C TYR A 48 12.61 -28.27 13.00
N ALA A 49 12.90 -28.07 14.28
CA ALA A 49 12.41 -26.91 15.04
C ALA A 49 12.87 -25.58 14.40
N GLY A 50 14.12 -25.52 13.92
CA GLY A 50 14.65 -24.39 13.17
C GLY A 50 13.88 -24.08 11.89
N ASN A 51 13.45 -25.10 11.15
CA ASN A 51 12.63 -24.92 9.94
C ASN A 51 11.27 -24.28 10.26
N ILE A 52 10.58 -24.77 11.30
CA ILE A 52 9.29 -24.21 11.73
C ILE A 52 9.44 -22.76 12.16
N TRP A 53 10.44 -22.47 12.99
CA TRP A 53 10.75 -21.11 13.42
C TRP A 53 11.03 -20.19 12.23
N TYR A 54 11.81 -20.65 11.25
CA TYR A 54 12.12 -19.87 10.07
C TYR A 54 10.87 -19.56 9.23
N TYR A 55 9.95 -20.52 9.06
CA TYR A 55 8.71 -20.28 8.33
C TYR A 55 7.78 -19.31 9.07
N ASP A 56 7.63 -19.44 10.39
CA ASP A 56 6.86 -18.49 11.19
C ASP A 56 7.45 -17.08 11.10
N PHE A 57 8.78 -16.96 11.18
CA PHE A 57 9.46 -15.69 11.01
C PHE A 57 9.17 -15.06 9.64
N GLN A 58 9.29 -15.84 8.56
CA GLN A 58 9.03 -15.35 7.20
C GLN A 58 7.57 -14.94 7.01
N ILE A 59 6.61 -15.72 7.51
CA ILE A 59 5.17 -15.41 7.46
C ILE A 59 4.89 -14.09 8.17
N ASN A 60 5.40 -13.94 9.40
CA ASN A 60 5.16 -12.75 10.21
C ASN A 60 5.80 -11.51 9.58
N LYS A 61 7.05 -11.61 9.12
CA LYS A 61 7.73 -10.49 8.46
C LYS A 61 7.06 -10.07 7.16
N PHE A 62 6.58 -11.03 6.39
CA PHE A 62 5.81 -10.74 5.19
C PHE A 62 4.50 -10.01 5.53
N LYS A 63 3.75 -10.48 6.54
CA LYS A 63 2.50 -9.84 6.98
C LYS A 63 2.74 -8.43 7.52
N GLU A 64 3.74 -8.25 8.38
CA GLU A 64 4.13 -6.95 8.94
C GLU A 64 4.48 -5.97 7.82
N ALA A 65 5.37 -6.35 6.90
CA ALA A 65 5.78 -5.49 5.79
C ALA A 65 4.62 -5.10 4.88
N TYR A 66 3.67 -6.01 4.65
CA TYR A 66 2.45 -5.69 3.90
C TYR A 66 1.60 -4.65 4.63
N LEU A 67 1.33 -4.86 5.92
CA LEU A 67 0.52 -3.95 6.72
C LEU A 67 1.17 -2.58 6.89
N GLU A 68 2.49 -2.52 7.07
CA GLU A 68 3.24 -1.27 7.14
C GLU A 68 3.09 -0.47 5.83
N ARG A 69 3.18 -1.16 4.69
CA ARG A 69 2.97 -0.52 3.38
C ARG A 69 1.53 -0.03 3.20
N VAL A 70 0.52 -0.78 3.65
CA VAL A 70 -0.89 -0.32 3.67
C VAL A 70 -1.03 0.91 4.58
N ASN A 71 -0.45 0.89 5.77
CA ASN A 71 -0.54 1.99 6.73
C ASN A 71 0.16 3.26 6.26
N SER A 72 1.12 3.17 5.32
CA SER A 72 1.74 4.37 4.73
C SER A 72 0.74 5.28 4.01
N PHE A 73 -0.43 4.77 3.62
CA PHE A 73 -1.51 5.57 3.03
C PHE A 73 -2.17 6.52 4.04
N GLU A 74 -1.95 6.32 5.34
CA GLU A 74 -2.34 7.28 6.39
C GLU A 74 -1.72 8.67 6.15
N TYR A 75 -0.48 8.72 5.65
CA TYR A 75 0.16 10.00 5.30
C TYR A 75 -0.58 10.73 4.17
N GLN A 76 -1.12 9.98 3.19
CA GLN A 76 -1.96 10.56 2.14
C GLN A 76 -3.26 11.10 2.74
N LYS A 77 -3.89 10.35 3.65
CA LYS A 77 -5.11 10.82 4.35
C LYS A 77 -4.85 12.13 5.10
N GLU A 78 -3.77 12.20 5.86
CA GLU A 78 -3.42 13.43 6.59
C GLU A 78 -3.15 14.61 5.65
N ALA A 79 -2.43 14.38 4.56
CA ALA A 79 -2.14 15.43 3.59
C ALA A 79 -3.43 15.96 2.93
N LEU A 80 -4.41 15.10 2.64
CA LEU A 80 -5.70 15.50 2.11
C LEU A 80 -6.50 16.33 3.11
N VAL A 81 -6.50 15.93 4.38
CA VAL A 81 -7.17 16.66 5.46
C VAL A 81 -6.54 18.04 5.64
N ARG A 82 -5.21 18.16 5.60
CA ARG A 82 -4.51 19.45 5.67
C ARG A 82 -4.90 20.38 4.52
N GLU A 83 -5.06 19.84 3.32
CA GLU A 83 -5.51 20.64 2.17
C GLU A 83 -6.94 21.16 2.37
N LEU A 84 -7.85 20.33 2.89
CA LEU A 84 -9.21 20.78 3.22
C LEU A 84 -9.24 21.87 4.29
N ILE A 85 -8.38 21.78 5.32
CA ILE A 85 -8.22 22.83 6.34
C ILE A 85 -7.75 24.13 5.67
N ARG A 86 -6.71 24.05 4.83
CA ARG A 86 -6.16 25.21 4.12
C ARG A 86 -7.20 25.91 3.25
N VAL A 87 -8.07 25.15 2.58
CA VAL A 87 -9.17 25.71 1.79
C VAL A 87 -10.19 26.42 2.67
N ASP A 88 -10.57 25.82 3.82
CA ASP A 88 -11.49 26.46 4.76
C ASP A 88 -10.90 27.76 5.33
N GLU A 89 -9.62 27.75 5.71
CA GLU A 89 -8.87 28.93 6.16
C GLU A 89 -8.76 30.01 5.09
N HIS A 90 -8.64 29.63 3.82
CA HIS A 90 -8.62 30.57 2.70
C HIS A 90 -9.99 31.21 2.43
N LEU A 91 -11.07 30.42 2.53
CA LEU A 91 -12.43 30.90 2.28
C LEU A 91 -13.01 31.69 3.45
N TYR A 92 -12.57 31.44 4.68
CA TYR A 92 -13.12 32.07 5.88
C TYR A 92 -13.04 33.61 5.86
N PRO A 93 -11.89 34.25 5.54
CA PRO A 93 -11.82 35.72 5.42
C PRO A 93 -12.81 36.31 4.42
N LEU A 94 -13.09 35.61 3.31
CA LEU A 94 -14.07 36.04 2.31
C LEU A 94 -15.51 36.05 2.87
N THR A 95 -15.80 35.27 3.92
CA THR A 95 -17.13 35.27 4.55
C THR A 95 -17.37 36.43 5.51
N VAL A 96 -16.31 37.13 5.94
CA VAL A 96 -16.39 38.26 6.88
C VAL A 96 -16.09 39.61 6.21
N LEU A 97 -15.62 39.59 4.96
CA LEU A 97 -15.26 40.81 4.22
C LEU A 97 -16.49 41.64 3.83
N SER A 98 -17.56 41.01 3.35
CA SER A 98 -18.83 41.65 3.00
C SER A 98 -19.97 40.63 2.86
N ASP A 99 -21.23 41.07 2.94
CA ASP A 99 -22.37 40.19 2.69
C ASP A 99 -22.38 39.60 1.27
N PHE A 100 -21.90 40.37 0.28
CA PHE A 100 -21.75 39.90 -1.10
C PHE A 100 -20.74 38.76 -1.22
N SER A 101 -19.54 38.93 -0.66
CA SER A 101 -18.49 37.89 -0.70
C SER A 101 -18.89 36.65 0.09
N LYS A 102 -19.55 36.83 1.23
CA LYS A 102 -20.16 35.76 2.00
C LYS A 102 -21.19 34.96 1.20
N ALA A 103 -22.09 35.63 0.46
CA ALA A 103 -23.08 34.97 -0.38
C ALA A 103 -22.42 34.09 -1.47
N CYS A 104 -21.36 34.59 -2.13
CA CYS A 104 -20.61 33.83 -3.12
C CYS A 104 -19.96 32.57 -2.53
N VAL A 105 -19.31 32.68 -1.36
CA VAL A 105 -18.71 31.52 -0.68
C VAL A 105 -19.79 30.52 -0.28
N GLN A 106 -20.88 30.97 0.36
CA GLN A 106 -21.95 30.09 0.82
C GLN A 106 -22.66 29.35 -0.32
N LYS A 107 -22.79 29.98 -1.51
CA LYS A 107 -23.38 29.37 -2.71
C LYS A 107 -22.61 28.13 -3.18
N TYR A 108 -21.27 28.12 -3.04
CA TYR A 108 -20.42 27.09 -3.62
C TYR A 108 -19.64 26.23 -2.63
N LYS A 109 -19.58 26.61 -1.35
CA LYS A 109 -18.86 25.84 -0.30
C LYS A 109 -19.30 24.38 -0.22
N SER A 110 -20.58 24.09 -0.48
CA SER A 110 -21.11 22.71 -0.46
C SER A 110 -20.54 21.79 -1.55
N LEU A 111 -19.89 22.32 -2.58
CA LEU A 111 -19.18 21.52 -3.58
C LEU A 111 -17.93 20.86 -2.99
N ILE A 112 -17.29 21.51 -2.02
CA ILE A 112 -16.07 21.01 -1.37
C ILE A 112 -16.46 19.86 -0.43
N PRO A 113 -15.87 18.66 -0.59
CA PRO A 113 -16.17 17.55 0.30
C PRO A 113 -15.79 17.87 1.74
N SER A 114 -16.57 17.37 2.70
CA SER A 114 -16.25 17.55 4.11
C SER A 114 -15.00 16.75 4.52
N MET A 115 -14.27 17.24 5.51
CA MET A 115 -13.16 16.49 6.12
C MET A 115 -13.60 15.11 6.64
N ALA A 116 -14.82 15.01 7.19
CA ALA A 116 -15.36 13.76 7.69
C ALA A 116 -15.55 12.73 6.56
N TRP A 117 -16.09 13.17 5.42
CA TRP A 117 -16.22 12.33 4.23
C TRP A 117 -14.86 11.87 3.72
N ALA A 118 -13.91 12.80 3.55
CA ALA A 118 -12.58 12.48 3.03
C ALA A 118 -11.83 11.48 3.92
N LYS A 119 -11.90 11.66 5.25
CA LYS A 119 -11.33 10.71 6.22
C LYS A 119 -11.97 9.32 6.10
N SER A 120 -13.31 9.27 6.15
CA SER A 120 -14.06 8.03 6.07
C SER A 120 -13.74 7.24 4.79
N GLU A 121 -13.63 7.93 3.66
CA GLU A 121 -13.39 7.27 2.37
C GLU A 121 -11.96 6.76 2.24
N MET A 122 -10.97 7.52 2.75
CA MET A 122 -9.58 7.07 2.86
C MET A 122 -9.46 5.86 3.79
N ASP A 123 -10.09 5.91 4.97
CA ASP A 123 -10.10 4.81 5.94
C ASP A 123 -10.73 3.55 5.34
N ARG A 124 -11.79 3.70 4.55
CA ARG A 124 -12.41 2.60 3.80
C ARG A 124 -11.42 1.96 2.83
N CYS A 125 -10.70 2.75 2.04
CA CYS A 125 -9.68 2.25 1.11
C CYS A 125 -8.57 1.45 1.85
N ILE A 126 -8.06 2.01 2.95
CA ILE A 126 -6.99 1.41 3.77
C ILE A 126 -7.47 0.11 4.42
N SER A 127 -8.66 0.12 5.04
CA SER A 127 -9.24 -1.04 5.73
C SER A 127 -9.44 -2.23 4.80
N VAL A 128 -9.96 -2.00 3.58
CA VAL A 128 -10.16 -3.06 2.59
C VAL A 128 -8.85 -3.80 2.27
N ALA A 129 -7.74 -3.06 2.14
CA ALA A 129 -6.43 -3.65 1.91
C ALA A 129 -5.90 -4.36 3.16
N SER A 130 -5.97 -3.73 4.34
CA SER A 130 -5.53 -4.33 5.61
C SER A 130 -6.20 -5.69 5.87
N ASN A 131 -7.48 -5.82 5.51
CA ASN A 131 -8.24 -7.06 5.67
C ASN A 131 -7.72 -8.23 4.81
N GLN A 132 -6.92 -7.98 3.77
CA GLN A 132 -6.30 -9.02 2.95
C GLN A 132 -5.05 -9.65 3.59
N ALA A 133 -4.51 -9.07 4.66
CA ALA A 133 -3.25 -9.54 5.25
C ALA A 133 -3.30 -11.03 5.65
N ASN A 134 -4.43 -11.51 6.17
CA ASN A 134 -4.59 -12.92 6.58
C ASN A 134 -4.75 -13.86 5.38
N SER A 135 -5.47 -13.45 4.32
CA SER A 135 -5.66 -14.28 3.13
C SER A 135 -4.31 -14.53 2.43
N LEU A 136 -3.43 -13.52 2.41
CA LEU A 136 -2.10 -13.62 1.81
C LEU A 136 -1.18 -14.65 2.50
N ILE A 137 -1.38 -14.92 3.80
CA ILE A 137 -0.51 -15.85 4.55
C ILE A 137 -1.14 -17.22 4.81
N THR A 138 -2.40 -17.43 4.42
CA THR A 138 -3.17 -18.62 4.80
C THR A 138 -2.50 -19.92 4.33
N TYR A 139 -2.08 -19.98 3.05
CA TYR A 139 -1.47 -21.19 2.51
C TYR A 139 -0.09 -21.49 3.12
N MET A 140 0.74 -20.47 3.32
CA MET A 140 2.04 -20.62 3.99
C MET A 140 1.87 -21.14 5.42
N SER A 141 0.89 -20.59 6.15
CA SER A 141 0.55 -21.02 7.51
C SER A 141 0.09 -22.47 7.55
N SER A 142 -0.73 -22.89 6.56
CA SER A 142 -1.15 -24.28 6.43
C SER A 142 0.02 -25.22 6.18
N THR A 143 0.93 -24.88 5.26
CA THR A 143 2.14 -25.66 4.98
C THR A 143 3.01 -25.80 6.22
N ASN A 144 3.22 -24.70 6.97
CA ASN A 144 4.01 -24.75 8.19
C ASN A 144 3.38 -25.66 9.26
N ARG A 145 2.07 -25.56 9.48
CA ARG A 145 1.33 -26.44 10.42
C ARG A 145 1.42 -27.90 10.03
N THR A 146 1.27 -28.21 8.74
CA THR A 146 1.40 -29.57 8.21
C THR A 146 2.81 -30.13 8.47
N LEU A 147 3.85 -29.33 8.23
CA LEU A 147 5.23 -29.72 8.49
C LEU A 147 5.51 -29.92 9.99
N GLN A 148 5.02 -29.01 10.83
CA GLN A 148 5.12 -29.10 12.29
C GLN A 148 4.44 -30.38 12.81
N SER A 149 3.24 -30.68 12.31
CA SER A 149 2.53 -31.91 12.65
C SER A 149 3.33 -33.15 12.22
N HIS A 150 3.91 -33.14 11.02
CA HIS A 150 4.72 -34.27 10.54
C HIS A 150 5.93 -34.54 11.44
N TYR A 151 6.65 -33.49 11.86
CA TYR A 151 7.76 -33.62 12.80
C TYR A 151 7.32 -34.12 14.17
N ALA A 152 6.22 -33.59 14.72
CA ALA A 152 5.77 -33.94 16.06
C ALA A 152 5.12 -35.32 16.16
N THR A 153 4.63 -35.87 15.03
CA THR A 153 3.83 -37.10 15.03
C THR A 153 4.46 -38.20 14.18
N THR A 154 4.56 -38.01 12.87
CA THR A 154 5.05 -39.04 11.94
C THR A 154 6.49 -39.42 12.23
N PHE A 155 7.37 -38.43 12.32
CA PHE A 155 8.79 -38.68 12.60
C PHE A 155 8.97 -39.40 13.95
N GLU A 156 8.36 -38.91 15.03
CA GLU A 156 8.44 -39.54 16.34
C GLU A 156 7.88 -40.97 16.38
N LYS A 157 6.82 -41.24 15.61
CA LYS A 157 6.27 -42.59 15.46
C LYS A 157 7.26 -43.53 14.75
N GLU A 158 7.93 -43.06 13.69
CA GLU A 158 8.94 -43.84 12.99
C GLU A 158 10.15 -44.17 13.87
N LEU A 159 10.61 -43.21 14.67
CA LEU A 159 11.68 -43.43 15.66
C LEU A 159 11.30 -44.50 16.69
N ASN A 160 10.08 -44.42 17.23
CA ASN A 160 9.57 -45.41 18.19
C ASN A 160 9.41 -46.80 17.56
N ALA A 161 9.00 -46.87 16.28
CA ALA A 161 8.93 -48.13 15.55
C ALA A 161 10.32 -48.77 15.37
N CYS A 162 11.35 -47.98 15.03
CA CYS A 162 12.73 -48.45 14.97
C CYS A 162 13.21 -49.02 16.32
N LYS A 163 12.93 -48.30 17.41
CA LYS A 163 13.29 -48.72 18.78
C LYS A 163 12.62 -50.04 19.17
N THR A 164 11.35 -50.21 18.81
CA THR A 164 10.58 -51.42 19.14
C THR A 164 11.03 -52.63 18.33
N LYS A 165 11.39 -52.42 17.05
CA LYS A 165 11.71 -53.50 16.10
C LYS A 165 13.14 -54.04 16.23
N PHE A 166 14.11 -53.17 16.52
CA PHE A 166 15.54 -53.51 16.50
C PHE A 166 16.19 -53.28 17.87
N ASN A 167 15.63 -53.87 18.93
CA ASN A 167 16.21 -53.80 20.30
C ASN A 167 17.74 -54.08 20.30
N THR A 168 18.43 -53.77 21.40
CA THR A 168 19.90 -53.70 21.62
C THR A 168 20.77 -54.83 21.04
N THR A 169 20.17 -55.93 20.61
CA THR A 169 20.77 -57.09 19.92
C THR A 169 21.13 -56.85 18.45
N SER A 170 20.72 -55.76 17.82
CA SER A 170 21.08 -55.44 16.41
C SER A 170 21.37 -53.96 16.18
N PRO A 171 22.49 -53.43 16.72
CA PRO A 171 22.82 -52.01 16.71
C PRO A 171 22.90 -51.42 15.29
N THR A 172 23.45 -52.16 14.32
CA THR A 172 23.55 -51.70 12.92
C THR A 172 22.17 -51.53 12.28
N ASN A 173 21.26 -52.49 12.48
CA ASN A 173 19.90 -52.42 11.92
C ASN A 173 19.08 -51.28 12.56
N TYR A 174 19.30 -51.01 13.85
CA TYR A 174 18.69 -49.88 14.53
C TYR A 174 19.18 -48.55 13.93
N THR A 175 20.48 -48.37 13.75
CA THR A 175 21.06 -47.15 13.13
C THR A 175 20.55 -46.93 11.70
N ILE A 176 20.50 -47.98 10.87
CA ILE A 176 19.97 -47.89 9.51
C ILE A 176 18.48 -47.49 9.52
N CYS A 177 17.68 -48.03 10.43
CA CYS A 177 16.27 -47.68 10.57
C CYS A 177 16.09 -46.19 10.90
N LEU A 178 16.86 -45.67 11.86
CA LEU A 178 16.82 -44.26 12.25
C LEU A 178 17.25 -43.33 11.09
N ALA A 179 18.32 -43.69 10.37
CA ALA A 179 18.77 -42.94 9.20
C ALA A 179 17.69 -42.87 8.11
N ASN A 180 16.96 -43.97 7.89
CA ASN A 180 15.84 -44.01 6.93
C ASN A 180 14.67 -43.10 7.37
N ALA A 181 14.30 -43.10 8.65
CA ALA A 181 13.26 -42.21 9.17
C ALA A 181 13.62 -40.72 8.98
N VAL A 182 14.89 -40.37 9.22
CA VAL A 182 15.43 -39.04 8.95
C VAL A 182 15.40 -38.73 7.45
N ALA A 183 15.83 -39.65 6.58
CA ALA A 183 15.84 -39.44 5.13
C ALA A 183 14.43 -39.19 4.55
N LEU A 184 13.42 -39.93 5.03
CA LEU A 184 12.01 -39.74 4.66
C LEU A 184 11.50 -38.38 5.13
N THR A 185 11.77 -38.03 6.38
CA THR A 185 11.39 -36.74 6.96
C THR A 185 12.06 -35.55 6.25
N ASN A 186 13.34 -35.70 5.86
CA ASN A 186 14.06 -34.70 5.08
C ASN A 186 13.46 -34.54 3.68
N THR A 187 13.06 -35.64 3.03
CA THR A 187 12.36 -35.60 1.74
C THR A 187 11.03 -34.85 1.86
N TYR A 188 10.25 -35.14 2.90
CA TYR A 188 9.00 -34.45 3.19
C TYR A 188 9.21 -32.95 3.44
N THR A 189 10.25 -32.62 4.20
CA THR A 189 10.69 -31.23 4.47
C THR A 189 11.01 -30.48 3.18
N LEU A 190 11.83 -31.07 2.31
CA LEU A 190 12.24 -30.44 1.05
C LEU A 190 11.04 -30.16 0.13
N ASN A 191 10.06 -31.06 0.09
CA ASN A 191 8.85 -30.84 -0.69
C ASN A 191 8.00 -29.70 -0.12
N ASN A 192 7.81 -29.66 1.21
CA ASN A 192 7.11 -28.55 1.88
C ASN A 192 7.84 -27.22 1.70
N GLN A 193 9.18 -27.23 1.68
CA GLN A 193 9.97 -26.03 1.41
C GLN A 193 9.69 -25.46 0.02
N LYS A 194 9.63 -26.31 -1.01
CA LYS A 194 9.27 -25.89 -2.37
C LYS A 194 7.86 -25.30 -2.41
N SER A 195 6.90 -25.96 -1.78
CA SER A 195 5.52 -25.47 -1.68
C SER A 195 5.44 -24.12 -0.97
N PHE A 196 6.12 -23.98 0.17
CA PHE A 196 6.20 -22.73 0.92
C PHE A 196 6.80 -21.60 0.06
N SER A 197 7.93 -21.85 -0.61
CA SER A 197 8.57 -20.85 -1.49
C SER A 197 7.66 -20.42 -2.63
N SER A 198 6.95 -21.36 -3.27
CA SER A 198 5.97 -21.05 -4.31
C SER A 198 4.81 -20.21 -3.78
N GLN A 199 4.24 -20.58 -2.63
CA GLN A 199 3.15 -19.85 -1.97
C GLN A 199 3.58 -18.43 -1.57
N LEU A 200 4.79 -18.25 -1.04
CA LEU A 200 5.35 -16.94 -0.73
C LEU A 200 5.49 -16.08 -1.99
N GLN A 201 5.93 -16.66 -3.11
CA GLN A 201 6.05 -15.93 -4.37
C GLN A 201 4.68 -15.51 -4.90
N THR A 202 3.69 -16.39 -4.84
CA THR A 202 2.30 -16.05 -5.20
C THR A 202 1.76 -14.94 -4.31
N ALA A 203 1.97 -15.01 -3.00
CA ALA A 203 1.55 -13.97 -2.06
C ALA A 203 2.20 -12.62 -2.37
N LYS A 204 3.51 -12.59 -2.72
CA LYS A 204 4.19 -11.37 -3.17
C LYS A 204 3.55 -10.76 -4.43
N ASN A 205 3.14 -11.59 -5.38
CA ASN A 205 2.45 -11.11 -6.58
C ASN A 205 1.06 -10.54 -6.24
N SER A 206 0.31 -11.19 -5.35
CA SER A 206 -0.98 -10.70 -4.86
C SER A 206 -0.85 -9.38 -4.09
N VAL A 207 0.22 -9.19 -3.31
CA VAL A 207 0.52 -7.91 -2.66
C VAL A 207 0.57 -6.77 -3.68
N ALA A 208 1.23 -6.95 -4.83
CA ALA A 208 1.30 -5.91 -5.84
C ALA A 208 -0.08 -5.49 -6.35
N VAL A 209 -0.98 -6.47 -6.55
CA VAL A 209 -2.37 -6.21 -6.95
C VAL A 209 -3.11 -5.43 -5.87
N HIS A 210 -3.09 -5.88 -4.63
CA HIS A 210 -3.77 -5.20 -3.52
C HIS A 210 -3.21 -3.79 -3.28
N MET A 211 -1.90 -3.60 -3.41
CA MET A 211 -1.26 -2.28 -3.30
C MET A 211 -1.71 -1.33 -4.41
N LYS A 212 -1.85 -1.83 -5.63
CA LYS A 212 -2.39 -1.04 -6.74
C LYS A 212 -3.85 -0.65 -6.48
N THR A 213 -4.67 -1.58 -6.00
CA THR A 213 -6.09 -1.31 -5.69
C THR A 213 -6.26 -0.24 -4.61
N VAL A 214 -5.49 -0.30 -3.52
CA VAL A 214 -5.57 0.76 -2.49
C VAL A 214 -5.07 2.10 -3.03
N GLN A 215 -4.01 2.11 -3.83
CA GLN A 215 -3.49 3.32 -4.47
C GLN A 215 -4.51 3.95 -5.42
N GLU A 216 -5.22 3.16 -6.22
CA GLU A 216 -6.28 3.64 -7.12
C GLU A 216 -7.47 4.19 -6.33
N CYS A 217 -7.85 3.50 -5.24
CA CYS A 217 -8.91 3.95 -4.33
C CYS A 217 -8.56 5.30 -3.70
N THR A 218 -7.39 5.42 -3.05
CA THR A 218 -6.98 6.67 -2.40
C THR A 218 -6.79 7.80 -3.39
N PHE A 219 -6.23 7.52 -4.58
CA PHE A 219 -6.13 8.49 -5.65
C PHE A 219 -7.50 8.98 -6.12
N GLY A 220 -8.50 8.10 -6.22
CA GLY A 220 -9.87 8.48 -6.56
C GLY A 220 -10.46 9.49 -5.57
N VAL A 221 -10.24 9.27 -4.26
CA VAL A 221 -10.68 10.22 -3.20
C VAL A 221 -9.95 11.56 -3.33
N TYR A 222 -8.63 11.51 -3.51
CA TYR A 222 -7.79 12.69 -3.67
C TYR A 222 -8.21 13.54 -4.87
N ASN A 223 -8.31 12.90 -6.03
CA ASN A 223 -8.65 13.56 -7.29
C ASN A 223 -10.05 14.17 -7.23
N THR A 224 -11.01 13.46 -6.66
CA THR A 224 -12.37 13.98 -6.44
C THR A 224 -12.34 15.23 -5.56
N THR A 225 -11.62 15.16 -4.44
CA THR A 225 -11.54 16.28 -3.49
C THR A 225 -10.89 17.50 -4.10
N VAL A 226 -9.71 17.35 -4.72
CA VAL A 226 -8.98 18.46 -5.35
C VAL A 226 -9.75 19.05 -6.52
N SER A 227 -10.40 18.21 -7.35
CA SER A 227 -11.22 18.70 -8.46
C SER A 227 -12.41 19.52 -7.97
N ARG A 228 -13.06 19.07 -6.90
CA ARG A 228 -14.18 19.81 -6.28
C ARG A 228 -13.76 21.10 -5.59
N ILE A 229 -12.59 21.12 -4.95
CA ILE A 229 -11.97 22.35 -4.42
C ILE A 229 -11.73 23.35 -5.55
N SER A 230 -11.09 22.90 -6.64
CA SER A 230 -10.79 23.73 -7.80
C SER A 230 -12.07 24.29 -8.44
N GLU A 231 -13.09 23.45 -8.62
CA GLU A 231 -14.40 23.86 -9.12
C GLU A 231 -15.05 24.91 -8.21
N ALA A 232 -15.07 24.67 -6.90
CA ALA A 232 -15.66 25.60 -5.94
C ALA A 232 -14.94 26.95 -5.94
N ASN A 233 -13.61 26.96 -5.87
CA ASN A 233 -12.81 28.18 -5.88
C ASN A 233 -13.03 28.97 -7.18
N SER A 234 -13.02 28.30 -8.33
CA SER A 234 -13.25 28.96 -9.62
C SER A 234 -14.62 29.61 -9.71
N ARG A 235 -15.67 28.96 -9.16
CA ARG A 235 -17.03 29.53 -9.13
C ARG A 235 -17.14 30.68 -8.13
N ILE A 236 -16.50 30.57 -6.96
CA ILE A 236 -16.44 31.65 -5.97
C ILE A 236 -15.76 32.87 -6.58
N ASP A 237 -14.60 32.71 -7.22
CA ASP A 237 -13.88 33.79 -7.88
C ASP A 237 -14.70 34.46 -9.00
N THR A 238 -15.41 33.65 -9.78
CA THR A 238 -16.30 34.14 -10.85
C THR A 238 -17.46 34.95 -10.25
N CYS A 239 -18.02 34.49 -9.13
CA CYS A 239 -19.07 35.20 -8.39
C CYS A 239 -18.57 36.52 -7.81
N LEU A 240 -17.38 36.52 -7.19
CA LEU A 240 -16.77 37.73 -6.63
C LEU A 240 -16.49 38.79 -7.69
N ARG A 241 -16.27 38.38 -8.95
CA ARG A 241 -16.10 39.28 -10.11
C ARG A 241 -17.43 39.73 -10.72
N GLY A 242 -18.57 39.28 -10.20
CA GLY A 242 -19.90 39.58 -10.75
C GLY A 242 -20.23 38.82 -12.04
N ASN A 243 -19.45 37.80 -12.40
CA ASN A 243 -19.58 37.07 -13.67
C ASN A 243 -20.42 35.77 -13.55
N ASP A 244 -20.88 35.44 -12.35
CA ASP A 244 -21.57 34.17 -12.04
C ASP A 244 -23.08 34.19 -12.33
N ASP A 245 -23.63 35.38 -12.61
CA ASP A 245 -25.06 35.64 -12.87
C ASP A 245 -25.33 36.25 -14.26
N CYS A 246 -24.43 36.13 -15.24
CA CYS A 246 -24.74 36.57 -16.61
C CYS A 246 -25.48 35.49 -17.42
N SER A 247 -26.48 34.83 -16.81
CA SER A 247 -27.51 34.13 -17.58
C SER A 247 -28.50 35.11 -18.21
N HIS A 248 -28.65 36.33 -17.64
CA HIS A 248 -29.43 37.45 -18.16
C HIS A 248 -28.70 38.79 -17.91
N CYS A 249 -27.69 39.12 -18.72
CA CYS A 249 -27.26 40.51 -18.83
C CYS A 249 -28.27 41.33 -19.66
N SER A 250 -29.52 41.39 -19.20
CA SER A 250 -30.56 42.29 -19.71
C SER A 250 -30.83 43.34 -18.64
N GLY A 251 -30.05 44.43 -18.61
CA GLY A 251 -30.40 45.56 -17.71
C GLY A 251 -29.30 46.55 -17.34
N PHE A 252 -28.02 46.19 -17.43
CA PHE A 252 -26.91 47.16 -17.31
C PHE A 252 -26.31 47.50 -18.67
N TYR A 253 -27.17 47.71 -19.67
CA TYR A 253 -26.75 48.47 -20.84
C TYR A 253 -26.90 49.94 -20.46
N CYS A 254 -25.80 50.69 -20.52
CA CYS A 254 -25.99 52.12 -20.55
C CYS A 254 -26.75 52.46 -21.83
N GLN A 255 -27.90 53.13 -21.72
CA GLN A 255 -28.66 53.51 -22.92
C GLN A 255 -27.88 54.52 -23.77
N GLU A 256 -27.04 55.32 -23.11
CA GLU A 256 -26.17 56.31 -23.76
C GLU A 256 -24.74 55.79 -23.89
N VAL A 257 -24.53 54.97 -24.92
CA VAL A 257 -23.19 54.53 -25.33
C VAL A 257 -22.67 55.40 -26.46
N PHE A 258 -21.53 56.04 -26.24
CA PHE A 258 -20.75 56.67 -27.30
C PHE A 258 -19.67 55.70 -27.77
N SER A 259 -19.81 55.19 -28.99
CA SER A 259 -18.78 54.36 -29.63
C SER A 259 -17.72 55.23 -30.27
N MET A 260 -16.46 55.08 -29.85
CA MET A 260 -15.30 55.78 -30.37
C MET A 260 -14.36 54.78 -31.02
N HIS A 261 -13.93 55.02 -32.26
CA HIS A 261 -12.91 54.18 -32.88
C HIS A 261 -11.55 54.42 -32.22
N HIS A 262 -10.77 53.37 -31.95
CA HIS A 262 -9.46 53.46 -31.30
C HIS A 262 -8.49 54.43 -31.99
N SER A 263 -8.63 54.65 -33.31
CA SER A 263 -7.82 55.62 -34.07
C SER A 263 -8.06 57.09 -33.69
N LEU A 264 -9.11 57.38 -32.92
CA LEU A 264 -9.43 58.73 -32.44
C LEU A 264 -8.76 59.06 -31.10
N ILE A 265 -8.09 58.07 -30.50
CA ILE A 265 -7.32 58.23 -29.27
C ILE A 265 -5.88 58.55 -29.68
N ASP A 266 -5.44 59.77 -29.42
CA ASP A 266 -4.05 60.16 -29.59
C ASP A 266 -3.27 59.86 -28.30
N PRO A 267 -2.42 58.82 -28.26
CA PRO A 267 -1.66 58.46 -27.07
C PRO A 267 -0.60 59.50 -26.68
N GLN A 268 -0.28 60.45 -27.55
CA GLN A 268 0.66 61.54 -27.28
C GLN A 268 -0.01 62.80 -26.72
N ASN A 269 -1.35 62.83 -26.71
CA ASN A 269 -2.12 63.94 -26.18
C ASN A 269 -2.82 63.54 -24.88
N ALA A 270 -2.49 64.21 -23.78
CA ALA A 270 -3.09 63.95 -22.47
C ALA A 270 -4.56 64.42 -22.35
N THR A 271 -5.09 65.06 -23.40
CA THR A 271 -6.46 65.59 -23.43
C THR A 271 -7.22 65.08 -24.65
N MET A 272 -8.51 64.83 -24.47
CA MET A 272 -9.41 64.33 -25.52
C MET A 272 -10.73 65.10 -25.46
N PHE A 273 -11.37 65.26 -26.63
CA PHE A 273 -12.71 65.84 -26.72
C PHE A 273 -13.69 65.02 -25.87
N ASN A 274 -14.45 65.67 -25.00
CA ASN A 274 -15.47 65.00 -24.19
C ASN A 274 -16.74 64.79 -25.04
N PRO A 275 -17.06 63.54 -25.43
CA PRO A 275 -18.21 63.26 -26.30
C PRO A 275 -19.57 63.50 -25.62
N PHE A 276 -19.57 63.74 -24.31
CA PHE A 276 -20.77 64.00 -23.51
C PHE A 276 -20.93 65.49 -23.14
N TYR A 277 -20.06 66.37 -23.64
CA TYR A 277 -20.12 67.80 -23.34
C TYR A 277 -21.44 68.42 -23.83
N ARG A 278 -22.17 69.10 -22.93
CA ARG A 278 -23.51 69.71 -23.12
C ARG A 278 -24.69 68.74 -23.33
N ARG A 279 -24.53 67.44 -23.07
CA ARG A 279 -25.70 66.54 -22.95
C ARG A 279 -26.27 66.62 -21.54
N GLU A 280 -27.60 66.59 -21.41
CA GLU A 280 -28.21 66.28 -20.12
C GLU A 280 -27.79 64.86 -19.77
N ALA A 281 -27.07 64.66 -18.67
CA ALA A 281 -26.63 63.33 -18.28
C ALA A 281 -27.88 62.48 -17.98
N GLY A 282 -28.16 61.51 -18.85
CA GLY A 282 -29.08 60.42 -18.53
C GLY A 282 -28.62 59.65 -17.28
N LYS A 283 -29.33 58.57 -16.93
CA LYS A 283 -29.01 57.75 -15.75
C LYS A 283 -27.61 57.11 -15.77
N CYS A 284 -26.95 57.11 -16.93
CA CYS A 284 -25.58 56.64 -17.12
C CYS A 284 -25.01 57.26 -18.41
N LEU A 285 -23.69 57.37 -18.50
CA LEU A 285 -22.95 57.69 -19.72
C LEU A 285 -21.83 56.65 -19.88
N MET A 286 -21.71 56.04 -21.05
CA MET A 286 -20.68 55.02 -21.31
C MET A 286 -19.94 55.32 -22.61
N MET A 287 -18.61 55.27 -22.57
CA MET A 287 -17.78 55.33 -23.77
C MET A 287 -17.28 53.93 -24.11
N ASN A 288 -17.51 53.49 -25.34
CA ASN A 288 -17.09 52.19 -25.84
C ASN A 288 -16.02 52.40 -26.92
N ILE A 289 -14.79 51.93 -26.69
CA ILE A 289 -13.71 52.05 -27.67
C ILE A 289 -13.74 50.80 -28.56
N VAL A 290 -13.95 50.99 -29.86
CA VAL A 290 -14.09 49.92 -30.87
C VAL A 290 -12.99 49.93 -31.92
#